data_AF-A0A822GX44-F1
#
_entry.id   AF-A0A822GX44-F1
#
_cell.length_a   1.000
_cell.length_b   1.000
_cell.length_c   1.000
_cell.angle_alpha   90.00
_cell.angle_beta   90.00
_cell.angle_gamma   90.00
#
_symmetry.space_group_name_H-M   'P 1'
#
loop_
_entity.id
_entity.type
_entity.pdbx_description
1 polymer ?
#
loop_
_entity_poly.entity_id
_entity_poly.type
_entity_poly.pdbx_seq_one_letter_code
_entity_poly.pdbx_strand_id
1 'polypeptide(L)'
;MNYLYYSLSEEGINYYVDRQHSKQDTCTNYWTRFRYFHESSMIKMSYHFISYVWFLLAFSYMMLYHLDGQNTLTIPHWTEIIVIITVSTMFCEEARRLYHEYDTRMTERWGSTGSAFLTVLSNVFYIMPYILFYLGLGFRYSSYSESLLTTARIICALDLELWYLRS
;
A
#
# COMPACT_ATOMS: atom_id res chain seq x y z
N MET A 1 5.44 -41.20 37.03
CA MET A 1 4.83 -40.21 36.12
C MET A 1 5.87 -39.41 35.29
N ASN A 2 7.13 -39.87 35.15
CA ASN A 2 8.17 -39.15 34.38
C ASN A 2 8.49 -39.74 33.00
N TYR A 3 8.06 -40.97 32.70
CA TYR A 3 8.39 -41.62 31.42
C TYR A 3 7.60 -41.08 30.22
N LEU A 4 6.39 -40.55 30.45
CA LEU A 4 5.54 -39.97 29.40
C LEU A 4 6.05 -38.62 28.87
N TYR A 5 6.82 -37.88 29.68
CA TYR A 5 7.36 -36.58 29.28
C TYR A 5 8.57 -36.71 28.37
N TYR A 6 9.39 -37.74 28.59
CA TYR A 6 10.57 -38.01 27.74
C TYR A 6 10.17 -38.53 26.35
N SER A 7 9.14 -39.38 26.26
CA SER A 7 8.68 -39.91 24.96
C SER A 7 8.06 -38.84 24.06
N LEU A 8 7.29 -37.90 24.64
CA LEU A 8 6.71 -36.77 23.89
C LEU A 8 7.77 -35.77 23.40
N SER A 9 8.87 -35.62 24.16
CA SER A 9 9.99 -34.75 23.76
C SER A 9 10.78 -35.34 22.59
N GLU A 10 11.03 -36.66 22.58
CA GLU A 10 11.74 -37.32 21.47
C GLU A 10 10.91 -37.36 20.18
N GLU A 11 9.59 -37.57 20.27
CA GLU A 11 8.70 -37.50 19.11
C GLU A 11 8.61 -36.09 18.53
N GLY A 12 8.55 -35.06 19.39
CA GLY A 12 8.57 -33.66 18.98
C GLY A 12 9.88 -33.30 18.27
N ILE A 13 11.03 -33.68 18.84
CA ILE A 13 12.35 -33.41 18.25
C ILE A 13 12.51 -34.12 16.90
N ASN A 14 12.08 -35.39 16.78
CA ASN A 14 12.10 -36.11 15.50
C ASN A 14 11.18 -35.45 14.45
N TYR A 15 10.00 -34.95 14.84
CA TYR A 15 9.12 -34.21 13.93
C TYR A 15 9.75 -32.90 13.41
N TYR A 16 10.53 -32.20 14.23
CA TYR A 16 11.23 -30.98 13.81
C TYR A 16 12.45 -31.28 12.95
N VAL A 17 13.20 -32.36 13.26
CA VAL A 17 14.39 -32.78 12.49
C VAL A 17 13.99 -33.36 11.13
N ASP A 18 12.90 -34.12 11.04
CA ASP A 18 12.40 -34.69 9.79
C ASP A 18 11.80 -33.61 8.85
N ARG A 19 11.21 -32.55 9.43
CA ARG A 19 10.75 -31.37 8.67
C ARG A 19 11.93 -30.49 8.18
N GLN A 20 13.08 -30.55 8.84
CA GLN A 20 14.31 -29.88 8.38
C GLN A 20 15.00 -30.71 7.27
N HIS A 21 15.01 -32.04 7.39
CA HIS A 21 15.64 -32.93 6.39
C HIS A 21 14.81 -33.11 5.10
N SER A 22 13.49 -33.06 5.14
CA SER A 22 12.65 -33.04 3.92
C SER A 22 12.72 -31.73 3.12
N LYS A 23 13.39 -30.71 3.67
CA LYS A 23 13.60 -29.40 3.01
C LYS A 23 14.89 -29.35 2.19
N GLN A 24 15.73 -30.39 2.27
CA GLN A 24 17.00 -30.47 1.56
C GLN A 24 16.91 -31.55 0.48
N ASP A 25 17.23 -31.17 -0.76
CA ASP A 25 17.37 -32.03 -1.94
C ASP A 25 16.09 -32.44 -2.68
N THR A 26 15.22 -31.47 -2.93
CA THR A 26 14.51 -31.47 -4.22
C THR A 26 15.33 -30.64 -5.21
N CYS A 27 15.75 -31.23 -6.33
CA CYS A 27 16.24 -30.49 -7.50
C CYS A 27 15.11 -29.58 -7.98
N THR A 28 14.97 -28.41 -7.35
CA THR A 28 13.92 -27.46 -7.68
C THR A 28 14.27 -26.83 -9.02
N ASN A 29 13.34 -26.95 -9.97
CA ASN A 29 13.44 -26.26 -11.25
C ASN A 29 13.78 -24.78 -11.03
N TYR A 30 14.61 -24.21 -11.89
CA TYR A 30 15.04 -22.81 -11.81
C TYR A 30 13.84 -21.84 -11.66
N TRP A 31 12.74 -22.13 -12.35
CA TRP A 31 11.47 -21.41 -12.25
C TRP A 31 10.81 -21.47 -10.86
N THR A 32 10.88 -22.61 -10.19
CA THR A 32 10.34 -22.77 -8.83
C THR A 32 11.17 -21.97 -7.83
N ARG A 33 12.50 -21.98 -7.97
CA ARG A 33 13.41 -21.17 -7.15
C ARG A 33 13.17 -19.66 -7.34
N PHE A 34 12.94 -19.24 -8.59
CA PHE A 34 12.59 -17.85 -8.90
C PHE A 34 11.24 -17.43 -8.29
N ARG A 35 10.23 -18.31 -8.34
CA ARG A 35 8.94 -18.07 -7.69
C ARG A 35 9.08 -17.92 -6.17
N TYR A 36 9.80 -18.82 -5.51
CA TYR A 36 10.04 -18.74 -4.06
C TYR A 36 10.80 -17.46 -3.67
N PHE A 37 11.72 -17.01 -4.52
CA PHE A 37 12.39 -15.73 -4.33
C PHE A 37 11.39 -14.57 -4.36
N HIS A 38 10.57 -14.45 -5.41
CA HIS A 38 9.54 -13.40 -5.50
C HIS A 38 8.47 -13.47 -4.41
N GLU A 39 8.22 -14.65 -3.83
CA GLU A 39 7.22 -14.84 -2.79
C GLU A 39 7.70 -14.39 -1.40
N SER A 40 9.00 -14.18 -1.22
CA SER A 40 9.61 -13.71 0.02
C SER A 40 9.11 -12.32 0.43
N SER A 41 8.84 -12.15 1.73
CA SER A 41 8.33 -10.88 2.31
C SER A 41 9.27 -9.70 2.06
N MET A 42 10.60 -9.91 2.09
CA MET A 42 11.59 -8.85 1.86
C MET A 42 11.50 -8.29 0.44
N ILE A 43 11.24 -9.17 -0.53
CA ILE A 43 11.19 -8.80 -1.95
C ILE A 43 9.87 -8.11 -2.27
N LYS A 44 8.76 -8.60 -1.71
CA LYS A 44 7.46 -7.90 -1.79
C LYS A 44 7.54 -6.48 -1.21
N MET A 45 8.14 -6.32 -0.04
CA MET A 45 8.36 -4.99 0.57
C MET A 45 9.17 -4.07 -0.35
N SER A 46 10.23 -4.60 -0.97
CA SER A 46 11.06 -3.84 -1.90
C SER A 46 10.29 -3.40 -3.14
N TYR A 47 9.43 -4.26 -3.71
CA TYR A 47 8.58 -3.87 -4.84
C TYR A 47 7.56 -2.80 -4.48
N HIS A 48 6.94 -2.90 -3.30
CA HIS A 48 6.05 -1.85 -2.82
C HIS A 48 6.78 -0.51 -2.67
N PHE A 49 7.99 -0.52 -2.10
CA PHE A 49 8.79 0.69 -1.94
C PHE A 49 9.18 1.32 -3.30
N ILE A 50 9.72 0.51 -4.22
CA ILE A 50 10.12 0.99 -5.55
C ILE A 50 8.91 1.52 -6.33
N SER A 51 7.79 0.79 -6.30
CA SER A 51 6.54 1.22 -6.95
C SER A 51 6.02 2.53 -6.37
N TYR A 52 6.17 2.73 -5.07
CA TYR A 52 5.73 3.93 -4.38
C TYR A 52 6.62 5.14 -4.70
N VAL A 53 7.94 4.98 -4.72
CA VAL A 53 8.87 6.04 -5.18
C VAL A 53 8.59 6.43 -6.63
N TRP A 54 8.35 5.44 -7.49
CA TRP A 54 8.00 5.69 -8.89
C TRP A 54 6.69 6.49 -9.02
N PHE A 55 5.68 6.14 -8.21
CA PHE A 55 4.42 6.88 -8.13
C PHE A 55 4.64 8.34 -7.70
N LEU A 56 5.44 8.61 -6.66
CA LEU A 56 5.74 9.97 -6.21
C LEU A 56 6.41 10.81 -7.31
N LEU A 57 7.35 10.21 -8.05
CA LEU A 57 8.01 10.87 -9.18
C LEU A 57 7.01 11.18 -10.30
N ALA A 58 6.16 10.21 -10.66
CA ALA A 58 5.13 10.40 -11.69
C ALA A 58 4.11 11.49 -11.30
N PHE A 59 3.69 11.51 -10.03
CA PHE A 59 2.76 12.50 -9.50
C PHE A 59 3.38 13.90 -9.44
N SER A 60 4.64 14.01 -8.99
CA SER A 60 5.39 15.27 -9.00
C SER A 60 5.59 15.80 -10.43
N TYR A 61 5.94 14.94 -11.38
CA TYR A 61 6.06 15.30 -12.79
C TYR A 61 4.71 15.79 -13.38
N MET A 62 3.61 15.08 -13.09
CA MET A 62 2.27 15.51 -13.49
C MET A 62 1.96 16.92 -12.95
N MET A 63 2.25 17.15 -11.67
CA MET A 63 2.02 18.44 -11.02
C MET A 63 2.79 19.58 -11.67
N LEU A 64 4.08 19.38 -11.94
CA LEU A 64 4.95 20.44 -12.47
C LEU A 64 4.66 20.76 -13.94
N TYR A 65 4.44 19.73 -14.79
CA TYR A 65 4.35 19.94 -16.24
C TYR A 65 2.91 20.15 -16.74
N HIS A 66 1.91 19.52 -16.13
CA HIS A 66 0.55 19.51 -16.69
C HIS A 66 -0.38 20.56 -16.10
N LEU A 67 -0.05 21.10 -14.91
CA LEU A 67 -0.84 22.20 -14.36
C LEU A 67 -0.40 23.57 -14.87
N ASP A 68 0.84 23.74 -15.35
CA ASP A 68 1.33 25.02 -15.91
C ASP A 68 0.93 25.27 -17.37
N GLY A 69 0.58 24.22 -18.12
CA GLY A 69 0.16 24.33 -19.52
C GLY A 69 -1.31 24.73 -19.68
N GLN A 70 -1.59 26.03 -19.68
CA GLN A 70 -2.92 26.66 -19.84
C GLN A 70 -3.74 26.25 -21.09
N ASN A 71 -3.22 25.38 -21.97
CA ASN A 71 -3.75 25.18 -23.32
C ASN A 71 -4.16 23.72 -23.68
N THR A 72 -4.05 22.77 -22.75
CA THR A 72 -4.31 21.33 -23.06
C THR A 72 -5.48 20.77 -22.25
N LEU A 73 -6.58 21.52 -22.19
CA LEU A 73 -7.70 21.29 -21.27
C LEU A 73 -8.68 20.18 -21.67
N THR A 74 -8.43 19.43 -22.74
CA THR A 74 -9.43 18.46 -23.25
C THR A 74 -8.97 17.01 -23.26
N ILE A 75 -7.67 16.73 -23.12
CA ILE A 75 -7.16 15.36 -23.22
C ILE A 75 -6.19 15.09 -22.05
N PRO A 76 -6.51 14.15 -21.16
CA PRO A 76 -5.58 13.76 -20.10
C PRO A 76 -4.33 13.16 -20.73
N HIS A 77 -3.16 13.62 -20.31
CA HIS A 77 -1.90 13.05 -20.78
C HIS A 77 -1.76 11.62 -20.25
N TRP A 78 -1.05 10.77 -20.99
CA TRP A 78 -0.85 9.36 -20.63
C TRP A 78 -0.30 9.20 -19.20
N THR A 79 0.57 10.11 -18.74
CA THR A 79 1.10 10.09 -17.37
C THR A 79 0.01 10.29 -16.32
N GLU A 80 -0.96 11.18 -16.57
CA GLU A 80 -2.08 11.41 -15.65
C GLU A 80 -2.98 10.17 -15.57
N ILE A 81 -3.27 9.53 -16.71
CA ILE A 81 -4.06 8.29 -16.74
C ILE A 81 -3.36 7.22 -15.89
N ILE A 82 -2.04 7.06 -16.04
CA ILE A 82 -1.28 6.08 -15.26
C ILE A 82 -1.36 6.41 -13.77
N VAL A 83 -1.16 7.67 -13.36
CA VAL A 83 -1.28 8.08 -11.96
C VAL A 83 -2.68 7.79 -11.42
N ILE A 84 -3.74 8.10 -12.15
CA ILE A 84 -5.13 7.82 -11.72
C ILE A 84 -5.34 6.32 -11.51
N ILE A 85 -4.88 5.47 -12.42
CA ILE A 85 -4.98 4.01 -12.31
C ILE A 85 -4.16 3.51 -11.10
N THR A 86 -2.95 4.04 -10.89
CA THR A 86 -2.10 3.68 -9.76
C THR A 86 -2.76 4.06 -8.43
N VAL A 87 -3.27 5.29 -8.29
CA VAL A 87 -3.98 5.74 -7.08
C VAL A 87 -5.24 4.91 -6.84
N SER A 88 -6.00 4.60 -7.89
CA SER A 88 -7.18 3.75 -7.80
C SER A 88 -6.83 2.35 -7.31
N THR A 89 -5.72 1.79 -7.80
CA THR A 89 -5.22 0.46 -7.39
C THR A 89 -4.79 0.49 -5.92
N MET A 90 -4.03 1.50 -5.51
CA MET A 90 -3.62 1.69 -4.11
C MET A 90 -4.84 1.89 -3.18
N PHE A 91 -5.85 2.62 -3.64
CA PHE A 91 -7.10 2.81 -2.89
C PHE A 91 -7.86 1.49 -2.71
N CYS A 92 -7.94 0.67 -3.76
CA CYS A 92 -8.55 -0.67 -3.68
C CYS A 92 -7.80 -1.59 -2.71
N GLU A 93 -6.46 -1.55 -2.70
CA GLU A 93 -5.66 -2.31 -1.73
C GLU A 93 -5.93 -1.84 -0.30
N GLU A 94 -6.01 -0.54 -0.06
CA GLU A 94 -6.32 0.03 1.25
C GLU A 94 -7.74 -0.34 1.70
N ALA A 95 -8.74 -0.25 0.81
CA ALA A 95 -10.10 -0.68 1.07
C ALA A 95 -10.16 -2.17 1.43
N ARG A 96 -9.38 -3.02 0.75
CA ARG A 96 -9.26 -4.45 1.08
C ARG A 96 -8.63 -4.66 2.46
N ARG A 97 -7.61 -3.88 2.83
CA ARG A 97 -6.97 -3.94 4.16
C ARG A 97 -7.97 -3.56 5.25
N LEU A 98 -8.71 -2.47 5.07
CA LEU A 98 -9.74 -2.01 6.01
C LEU A 98 -10.85 -3.05 6.18
N TYR A 99 -11.29 -3.68 5.09
CA TYR A 99 -12.29 -4.75 5.15
C TYR A 99 -11.79 -5.95 5.96
N HIS A 100 -10.56 -6.40 5.70
CA HIS A 100 -9.97 -7.51 6.44
C HIS A 100 -9.71 -7.17 7.91
N GLU A 101 -9.28 -5.94 8.20
CA GLU A 101 -9.06 -5.48 9.57
C GLU A 101 -10.38 -5.40 10.34
N TYR A 102 -11.46 -4.93 9.71
CA TYR A 102 -12.80 -4.91 10.29
C TYR A 102 -13.28 -6.31 10.70
N ASP A 103 -13.07 -7.32 9.85
CA ASP A 103 -13.41 -8.72 10.14
C ASP A 103 -12.67 -9.25 11.38
N THR A 104 -11.36 -9.02 11.44
CA THR A 104 -10.53 -9.46 12.58
C THR A 104 -10.82 -8.73 13.89
N ARG A 105 -11.19 -7.44 13.83
CA ARG A 105 -11.49 -6.62 15.02
C ARG A 105 -12.85 -6.92 15.63
N MET A 106 -13.79 -7.53 14.89
CA MET A 106 -15.06 -8.00 15.48
C MET A 106 -14.85 -9.12 16.50
N THR A 107 -13.76 -9.89 16.37
CA THR A 107 -13.43 -11.01 17.27
C THR A 107 -12.73 -10.55 18.55
N GLU A 108 -11.98 -9.46 18.50
CA GLU A 108 -11.14 -8.96 19.59
C GLU A 108 -11.71 -7.67 20.19
N ARG A 109 -12.87 -7.81 20.84
CA ARG A 109 -13.54 -6.68 21.46
C ARG A 109 -13.04 -6.51 22.91
N TRP A 110 -12.69 -5.27 23.24
CA TRP A 110 -12.49 -4.67 24.58
C TRP A 110 -11.08 -4.76 25.17
N GLY A 111 -10.38 -3.61 25.24
CA GLY A 111 -9.22 -3.50 26.13
C GLY A 111 -8.48 -2.17 26.22
N SER A 112 -8.56 -1.25 25.26
CA SER A 112 -7.71 -0.04 25.30
C SER A 112 -8.33 1.17 24.58
N THR A 113 -8.94 2.06 25.37
CA THR A 113 -9.54 3.31 24.89
C THR A 113 -8.51 4.31 24.36
N GLY A 114 -7.24 4.24 24.83
CA GLY A 114 -6.17 5.14 24.39
C GLY A 114 -5.58 4.79 23.01
N SER A 115 -5.35 3.51 22.74
CA SER A 115 -4.84 3.07 21.43
C SER A 115 -5.89 3.16 20.32
N ALA A 116 -7.17 3.13 20.68
CA ALA A 116 -8.27 3.28 19.72
C ALA A 116 -8.25 4.65 19.03
N PHE A 117 -7.98 5.75 19.76
CA PHE A 117 -7.90 7.09 19.17
C PHE A 117 -6.73 7.21 18.17
N LEU A 118 -5.54 6.75 18.55
CA LEU A 118 -4.36 6.77 17.67
C LEU A 118 -4.55 5.89 16.43
N THR A 119 -5.27 4.77 16.57
CA THR A 119 -5.64 3.93 15.42
C THR A 119 -6.57 4.68 14.46
N VAL A 120 -7.63 5.30 14.98
CA VAL A 120 -8.56 6.06 14.14
C VAL A 120 -7.85 7.21 13.44
N LEU A 121 -6.97 7.92 14.15
CA LEU A 121 -6.16 9.00 13.58
C LEU A 121 -5.24 8.49 12.46
N SER A 122 -4.58 7.36 12.68
CA SER A 122 -3.72 6.70 11.68
C SER A 122 -4.53 6.31 10.43
N ASN A 123 -5.69 5.69 10.62
CA ASN A 123 -6.58 5.30 9.52
C ASN A 123 -7.08 6.50 8.72
N VAL A 124 -7.40 7.62 9.38
CA VAL A 124 -7.77 8.87 8.70
C VAL A 124 -6.58 9.40 7.89
N PHE A 125 -5.38 9.40 8.45
CA PHE A 125 -4.16 9.82 7.74
C PHE A 125 -3.89 8.97 6.50
N TYR A 126 -4.23 7.67 6.55
CA TYR A 126 -4.12 6.80 5.39
C TYR A 126 -5.17 7.11 4.30
N ILE A 127 -6.42 7.42 4.66
CA ILE A 127 -7.49 7.64 3.67
C ILE A 127 -7.45 9.07 3.08
N MET A 128 -6.99 10.04 3.85
CA MET A 128 -7.05 11.47 3.52
C MET A 128 -6.36 11.85 2.19
N PRO A 129 -5.14 11.35 1.85
CA PRO A 129 -4.49 11.65 0.57
C PRO A 129 -5.32 11.19 -0.65
N TYR A 130 -6.02 10.06 -0.56
CA TYR A 130 -6.88 9.61 -1.66
C TYR A 130 -8.06 10.57 -1.89
N ILE A 131 -8.66 11.09 -0.82
CA ILE A 131 -9.77 12.05 -0.92
C ILE A 131 -9.26 13.36 -1.53
N LEU A 132 -8.12 13.88 -1.06
CA LEU A 132 -7.54 15.10 -1.62
C LEU A 132 -7.14 14.93 -3.09
N PHE A 133 -6.60 13.77 -3.47
CA PHE A 133 -6.26 13.47 -4.86
C PHE A 133 -7.49 13.60 -5.78
N TYR A 134 -8.58 12.92 -5.45
CA TYR A 134 -9.80 12.98 -6.28
C TYR A 134 -10.45 14.36 -6.26
N LEU A 135 -10.35 15.09 -5.14
CA LEU A 135 -10.89 16.44 -5.01
C LEU A 135 -10.08 17.45 -5.82
N GLY A 136 -8.75 17.38 -5.79
CA GLY A 136 -7.86 18.18 -6.64
C GLY A 136 -8.07 17.88 -8.13
N LEU A 137 -8.23 16.60 -8.48
CA LEU A 137 -8.57 16.17 -9.83
C LEU A 137 -9.95 16.67 -10.26
N GLY A 138 -10.95 16.61 -9.38
CA GLY A 138 -12.29 17.16 -9.62
C GLY A 138 -12.26 18.66 -9.91
N PHE A 139 -11.52 19.44 -9.14
CA PHE A 139 -11.36 20.88 -9.41
C PHE A 139 -10.60 21.16 -10.70
N ARG A 140 -9.64 20.30 -11.08
CA ARG A 140 -8.95 20.41 -12.37
C ARG A 140 -9.92 20.21 -13.54
N TYR A 141 -10.79 19.19 -13.50
CA TYR A 141 -11.79 18.99 -14.56
C TYR A 141 -12.92 20.05 -14.53
N SER A 142 -13.21 20.60 -13.35
CA SER A 142 -14.21 21.66 -13.14
C SER A 142 -13.66 23.07 -13.37
N SER A 143 -12.44 23.23 -13.93
CA SER A 143 -11.75 24.52 -14.08
C SER A 143 -12.40 25.43 -15.14
N TYR A 144 -13.58 25.94 -14.82
CA TYR A 144 -14.31 26.96 -15.59
C TYR A 144 -13.81 28.38 -15.29
N SER A 145 -13.01 28.57 -14.23
CA SER A 145 -12.44 29.86 -13.80
C SER A 145 -10.97 29.73 -13.33
N GLU A 146 -10.18 30.78 -13.54
CA GLU A 146 -8.74 30.86 -13.18
C GLU A 146 -8.49 30.69 -11.67
N SER A 147 -9.44 31.12 -10.83
CA SER A 147 -9.35 30.97 -9.37
C SER A 147 -9.47 29.52 -8.91
N LEU A 148 -10.33 28.73 -9.57
CA LEU A 148 -10.47 27.29 -9.28
C LEU A 148 -9.23 26.50 -9.69
N LEU A 149 -8.59 26.89 -10.79
CA LEU A 149 -7.35 26.25 -11.24
C LEU A 149 -6.19 26.50 -10.27
N THR A 150 -6.07 27.72 -9.75
CA THR A 150 -5.09 28.04 -8.69
C THR A 150 -5.37 27.23 -7.42
N THR A 151 -6.65 27.10 -7.06
CA THR A 151 -7.07 26.30 -5.89
C THR A 151 -6.75 24.81 -6.08
N ALA A 152 -6.98 24.26 -7.27
CA ALA A 152 -6.62 22.89 -7.62
C ALA A 152 -5.11 22.63 -7.49
N ARG A 153 -4.27 23.58 -7.96
CA ARG A 153 -2.81 23.52 -7.81
C ARG A 153 -2.38 23.43 -6.34
N ILE A 154 -2.95 24.29 -5.49
CA ILE A 154 -2.64 24.31 -4.05
C ILE A 154 -3.06 22.99 -3.39
N ILE A 155 -4.27 22.50 -3.68
CA ILE A 155 -4.79 21.26 -3.11
C ILE A 155 -3.92 20.07 -3.51
N CYS A 156 -3.55 19.94 -4.79
CA CYS A 156 -2.70 18.85 -5.23
C CYS A 156 -1.25 18.96 -4.71
N ALA A 157 -0.74 20.17 -4.47
CA ALA A 157 0.57 20.35 -3.84
C ALA A 157 0.57 19.91 -2.37
N LEU A 158 -0.48 20.24 -1.62
CA LEU A 158 -0.66 19.74 -0.26
C LEU A 158 -0.87 18.22 -0.23
N ASP A 159 -1.61 17.68 -1.19
CA ASP A 159 -1.78 16.24 -1.35
C ASP A 159 -0.42 15.55 -1.54
N LEU A 160 0.45 16.11 -2.39
CA LEU A 160 1.80 15.60 -2.62
C LEU A 160 2.65 15.57 -1.34
N GLU A 161 2.58 16.58 -0.49
CA GLU A 161 3.25 16.57 0.83
C GLU A 161 2.70 15.48 1.75
N LEU A 162 1.39 15.28 1.78
CA LEU A 162 0.75 14.22 2.56
C LEU A 162 1.14 12.83 2.06
N TRP A 163 1.26 12.67 0.74
CA TRP A 163 1.82 11.46 0.16
C TRP A 163 3.24 11.25 0.68
N TYR A 164 4.14 12.23 0.62
CA TYR A 164 5.49 12.09 1.18
C TYR A 164 5.53 11.72 2.67
N LEU A 165 4.64 12.29 3.49
CA LEU A 165 4.57 12.00 4.93
C LEU A 165 4.01 10.61 5.25
N ARG A 166 3.27 10.00 4.33
CA ARG A 166 2.73 8.63 4.46
C ARG A 166 3.81 7.55 4.28
N SER A 167 4.94 7.88 3.64
CA SER A 167 6.05 6.98 3.34
C SER A 167 6.72 6.36 4.56
#